data_AF-A0A670Y9F8-F1
#
_entry.id   AF-A0A670Y9F8-F1
#
_cell.length_a   1.000
_cell.length_b   1.000
_cell.length_c   1.000
_cell.angle_alpha   90.00
_cell.angle_beta   90.00
_cell.angle_gamma   90.00
#
_symmetry.space_group_name_H-M   'P 1'
#
loop_
_entity.id
_entity.type
_entity.pdbx_description
1 polymer ?
#
loop_
_entity_poly.entity_id
_entity_poly.type
_entity_poly.pdbx_seq_one_letter_code
_entity_poly.pdbx_strand_id
1 'polypeptide(L)'
;FSLISYPSLMEPSERRIFTICGPYPVIRSCLRKRGWVERKHILKFDIPDHKDEGNEAECDNGSRLVRNEETSFYWTTKKDAVDYYTLHIDQILNHYSRTGAFTTKIGLCLHLRNLPWYVSVNPNSFFPRCYAICIQDEKSAFIDDFRKTAAFCVIKWVVNLHISDDWSSKENSDKEDAIQIKDYEIKKVKELPGELVEMACKVCKTYFEQFEHEDIDTETDNVPVLSETEWNKFVDHYYSLIHEGAVICNAESYFTQCQNILHKIRLLNPQQEIDGLHNIWIIKPGAKSRGRGRIMLVFDKYR
;
A
#
# COMPACT_ATOMS: atom_id res chain seq x y z
N PHE A 1 -23.15 28.93 -48.29
CA PHE A 1 -24.26 28.20 -47.65
C PHE A 1 -23.81 26.77 -47.37
N SER A 2 -23.07 26.56 -46.27
CA SER A 2 -22.78 25.23 -45.76
C SER A 2 -24.00 24.77 -44.96
N LEU A 3 -24.68 23.74 -45.45
CA LEU A 3 -25.82 23.12 -44.78
C LEU A 3 -25.40 22.64 -43.39
N ILE A 4 -25.90 23.32 -42.35
CA ILE A 4 -25.99 22.75 -41.02
C ILE A 4 -27.08 21.69 -41.11
N SER A 5 -26.67 20.43 -41.24
CA SER A 5 -27.57 19.30 -41.18
C SER A 5 -28.26 19.29 -39.81
N TYR A 6 -29.59 19.30 -39.81
CA TYR A 6 -30.38 19.25 -38.58
C TYR A 6 -30.13 17.94 -37.82
N PRO A 7 -29.87 17.98 -36.50
CA PRO A 7 -29.61 16.78 -35.69
C PRO A 7 -30.77 15.76 -35.65
N SER A 8 -31.99 16.19 -35.99
CA SER A 8 -33.21 15.41 -35.82
C SER A 8 -33.40 14.24 -36.79
N LEU A 9 -32.50 14.08 -37.77
CA LEU A 9 -32.56 13.02 -38.79
C LEU A 9 -31.34 12.08 -38.79
N MET A 10 -30.42 12.25 -37.84
CA MET A 10 -29.22 11.42 -37.72
C MET A 10 -29.49 10.19 -36.85
N GLU A 11 -28.92 9.04 -37.25
CA GLU A 11 -28.98 7.84 -36.40
C GLU A 11 -28.39 8.15 -35.01
N PRO A 12 -28.83 7.49 -33.92
CA PRO A 12 -28.30 7.72 -32.57
C PRO A 12 -26.77 7.65 -32.48
N SER A 13 -26.16 6.81 -33.34
CA SER A 13 -24.70 6.64 -33.51
C SER A 13 -23.98 7.86 -34.13
N GLU A 14 -24.72 8.80 -34.74
CA GLU A 14 -24.19 10.00 -35.39
C GLU A 14 -24.36 11.27 -34.54
N ARG A 15 -25.05 11.19 -33.39
CA ARG A 15 -25.24 12.34 -32.49
C ARG A 15 -23.93 12.66 -31.77
N ARG A 16 -23.16 13.61 -32.29
CA ARG A 16 -21.88 14.07 -31.70
C ARG A 16 -22.10 15.15 -30.63
N ILE A 17 -22.89 14.84 -29.62
CA ILE A 17 -23.21 15.77 -28.52
C ILE A 17 -22.52 15.31 -27.25
N PHE A 18 -21.78 16.21 -26.61
CA PHE A 18 -21.08 15.91 -25.36
C PHE A 18 -21.43 16.90 -24.25
N THR A 19 -21.31 16.45 -23.00
CA THR A 19 -21.42 17.28 -21.80
C THR A 19 -20.16 17.10 -20.95
N ILE A 20 -19.54 18.20 -20.50
CA ILE A 20 -18.40 18.17 -19.56
C ILE A 20 -18.78 18.82 -18.23
N CYS A 21 -18.61 18.08 -17.13
CA CYS A 21 -18.78 18.59 -15.76
C CYS A 21 -17.41 18.68 -15.06
N GLY A 22 -16.78 19.85 -15.17
CA GLY A 22 -15.49 20.19 -14.55
C GLY A 22 -14.50 20.90 -15.48
N PRO A 23 -13.33 21.31 -14.95
CA PRO A 23 -12.35 22.11 -15.69
C PRO A 23 -11.49 21.24 -16.63
N TYR A 24 -12.07 20.77 -17.74
CA TYR A 24 -11.38 19.95 -18.76
C TYR A 24 -11.26 20.67 -20.12
N PRO A 25 -10.49 21.78 -20.22
CA PRO A 25 -10.36 22.53 -21.47
C PRO A 25 -9.73 21.71 -22.60
N VAL A 26 -8.81 20.80 -22.28
CA VAL A 26 -8.16 19.92 -23.27
C VAL A 26 -9.18 18.97 -23.91
N ILE A 27 -9.97 18.27 -23.09
CA ILE A 27 -11.02 17.35 -23.58
C ILE A 27 -12.04 18.09 -24.44
N ARG A 28 -12.49 19.26 -23.97
CA ARG A 28 -13.38 20.16 -24.71
C ARG A 28 -12.84 20.52 -26.09
N SER A 29 -11.59 20.99 -26.14
CA SER A 29 -10.95 21.37 -27.42
C SER A 29 -10.81 20.17 -28.37
N CYS A 30 -10.47 18.99 -27.85
CA CYS A 30 -10.31 17.76 -28.61
C CYS A 30 -11.63 17.28 -29.22
N LEU A 31 -12.73 17.36 -28.48
CA LEU A 31 -14.06 16.98 -28.96
C LEU A 31 -14.56 17.95 -30.03
N ARG A 32 -14.42 19.26 -29.81
CA ARG A 32 -14.78 20.29 -30.80
C ARG A 32 -14.01 20.15 -32.11
N LYS A 33 -12.70 19.88 -32.06
CA LYS A 33 -11.88 19.60 -33.25
C LYS A 33 -12.36 18.38 -34.05
N ARG A 34 -13.09 17.46 -33.43
CA ARG A 34 -13.70 16.27 -34.07
C ARG A 34 -15.14 16.53 -34.54
N GLY A 35 -15.61 17.78 -34.50
CA GLY A 35 -16.96 18.18 -34.89
C GLY A 35 -18.03 17.84 -33.86
N TRP A 36 -17.65 17.63 -32.59
CA TRP A 36 -18.64 17.45 -31.52
C TRP A 36 -19.12 18.80 -30.98
N VAL A 37 -20.41 18.85 -30.63
CA VAL A 37 -21.07 20.03 -30.09
C VAL A 37 -21.28 19.87 -28.59
N GLU A 38 -20.88 20.88 -27.83
CA GLU A 38 -21.02 20.87 -26.37
C GLU A 38 -22.43 21.29 -25.96
N ARG A 39 -23.13 20.41 -25.25
CA ARG A 39 -24.32 20.75 -24.47
C ARG A 39 -23.86 21.17 -23.07
N LYS A 40 -23.90 22.46 -22.77
CA LYS A 40 -23.53 22.97 -21.45
C LYS A 40 -24.55 22.49 -20.41
N HIS A 41 -24.07 21.78 -19.39
CA HIS A 41 -24.88 21.46 -18.21
C HIS A 41 -24.91 22.69 -17.32
N ILE A 42 -26.09 23.27 -17.06
CA ILE A 42 -26.22 24.40 -16.13
C ILE A 42 -26.14 23.83 -14.72
N LEU A 43 -24.94 23.68 -14.17
CA LEU A 43 -24.77 23.53 -12.73
C LEU A 43 -24.87 24.92 -12.11
N LYS A 44 -25.78 25.10 -11.15
CA LYS A 44 -26.06 26.39 -10.45
C LYS A 44 -24.87 26.99 -9.67
N PHE A 45 -23.65 26.48 -9.82
CA PHE A 45 -22.50 26.81 -8.98
C PHE A 45 -21.18 27.10 -9.72
N ASP A 46 -21.18 27.26 -11.05
CA ASP A 46 -19.97 27.73 -11.73
C ASP A 46 -19.82 29.24 -11.56
N ILE A 47 -18.95 29.63 -10.62
CA ILE A 47 -18.38 30.97 -10.53
C ILE A 47 -17.55 31.19 -11.81
N PRO A 48 -17.74 32.29 -12.55
CA PRO A 48 -17.01 32.53 -13.78
C PRO A 48 -15.58 32.90 -13.42
N ASP A 49 -14.64 32.00 -13.66
CA ASP A 49 -13.21 32.31 -13.57
C ASP A 49 -12.54 32.22 -14.93
N HIS A 50 -11.84 33.31 -15.26
CA HIS A 50 -11.11 33.65 -16.47
C HIS A 50 -11.87 33.62 -17.82
N LYS A 51 -12.27 34.84 -18.22
CA LYS A 51 -12.80 35.23 -19.53
C LYS A 51 -11.81 34.96 -20.67
N ASP A 52 -12.21 34.13 -21.63
CA ASP A 52 -11.60 34.02 -22.94
C ASP A 52 -12.63 34.51 -23.98
N GLU A 53 -12.70 35.83 -24.17
CA GLU A 53 -13.84 36.56 -24.76
C GLU A 53 -14.08 36.30 -26.27
N GLY A 54 -13.23 35.51 -26.94
CA GLY A 54 -13.33 35.27 -28.39
C GLY A 54 -14.17 34.05 -28.82
N ASN A 55 -14.27 33.00 -27.98
CA ASN A 55 -14.86 31.71 -28.36
C ASN A 55 -16.14 31.34 -27.61
N GLU A 56 -16.56 32.14 -26.62
CA GLU A 56 -17.74 31.84 -25.80
C GLU A 56 -19.05 32.06 -26.55
N ALA A 57 -19.16 33.10 -27.39
CA ALA A 57 -20.40 33.44 -28.08
C ALA A 57 -20.84 32.36 -29.09
N GLU A 58 -19.90 31.81 -29.85
CA GLU A 58 -20.16 30.74 -30.82
C GLU A 58 -20.44 29.41 -30.11
N CYS A 59 -19.72 29.13 -29.02
CA CYS A 59 -20.00 28.00 -28.15
C CYS A 59 -21.38 28.09 -27.47
N ASP A 60 -21.80 29.28 -27.05
CA ASP A 60 -23.09 29.49 -26.40
C ASP A 60 -24.24 29.28 -27.39
N ASN A 61 -24.07 29.74 -28.64
CA ASN A 61 -25.01 29.47 -29.73
C ASN A 61 -25.10 27.99 -30.06
N GLY A 62 -23.97 27.28 -30.15
CA GLY A 62 -23.96 25.82 -30.35
C GLY A 62 -24.68 25.08 -29.23
N SER A 63 -24.45 25.48 -27.98
CA SER A 63 -25.13 24.87 -26.82
C SER A 63 -26.63 25.12 -26.81
N ARG A 64 -27.09 26.29 -27.29
CA ARG A 64 -28.52 26.66 -27.41
C ARG A 64 -29.27 25.76 -28.38
N LEU A 65 -28.62 25.40 -29.49
CA LEU A 65 -29.21 24.56 -30.53
C LEU A 65 -29.41 23.12 -30.09
N VAL A 66 -28.59 22.61 -29.17
CA VAL A 66 -28.64 21.23 -28.66
C VAL A 66 -29.22 21.11 -27.25
N ARG A 67 -29.93 22.13 -26.75
CA ARG A 67 -30.48 22.13 -25.37
C ARG A 67 -31.46 20.99 -25.11
N ASN A 68 -32.25 20.63 -26.11
CA ASN A 68 -33.27 19.59 -26.02
C ASN A 68 -32.78 18.24 -26.56
N GLU A 69 -31.53 18.17 -26.99
CA GLU A 69 -30.94 16.94 -27.51
C GLU A 69 -30.26 16.17 -26.37
N GLU A 70 -30.27 14.84 -26.47
CA GLU A 70 -29.56 13.98 -25.53
C GLU A 70 -28.05 14.03 -25.74
N THR A 71 -27.31 13.88 -24.64
CA THR A 71 -25.85 13.80 -24.70
C THR A 71 -25.42 12.36 -24.90
N SER A 72 -24.59 12.14 -25.92
CA SER A 72 -24.02 10.84 -26.25
C SER A 72 -22.74 10.56 -25.45
N PHE A 73 -22.03 11.61 -25.02
CA PHE A 73 -20.77 11.47 -24.28
C PHE A 73 -20.69 12.39 -23.06
N TYR A 74 -20.62 11.80 -21.88
CA TYR A 74 -20.45 12.49 -20.61
C TYR A 74 -19.01 12.38 -20.10
N TRP A 75 -18.41 13.54 -19.80
CA TRP A 75 -17.12 13.61 -19.10
C TRP A 75 -17.24 14.37 -17.80
N THR A 76 -17.08 13.69 -16.66
CA THR A 76 -17.25 14.30 -15.35
C THR A 76 -16.03 14.12 -14.46
N THR A 77 -15.88 14.99 -13.47
CA THR A 77 -14.84 14.84 -12.42
C THR A 77 -15.17 13.75 -11.42
N LYS A 78 -16.44 13.69 -10.99
CA LYS A 78 -16.89 12.74 -9.98
C LYS A 78 -17.90 11.77 -10.60
N LYS A 79 -17.85 10.51 -10.15
CA LYS A 79 -18.75 9.45 -10.62
C LYS A 79 -20.23 9.74 -10.37
N ASP A 80 -20.55 10.51 -9.34
CA ASP A 80 -21.91 10.83 -8.88
C ASP A 80 -22.49 12.09 -9.56
N ALA A 81 -21.72 12.71 -10.47
CA ALA A 81 -22.21 13.86 -11.25
C ALA A 81 -23.26 13.47 -12.30
N VAL A 82 -23.29 12.19 -12.70
CA VAL A 82 -24.28 11.62 -13.62
C VAL A 82 -24.72 10.28 -13.04
N ASP A 83 -26.03 10.08 -12.91
CA ASP A 83 -26.56 8.78 -12.50
C ASP A 83 -26.46 7.81 -13.69
N TYR A 84 -25.61 6.79 -13.58
CA TYR A 84 -25.42 5.85 -14.67
C TYR A 84 -26.64 4.93 -14.89
N TYR A 85 -27.56 4.81 -13.93
CA TYR A 85 -28.78 4.02 -14.10
C TYR A 85 -29.79 4.68 -15.04
N THR A 86 -29.64 5.97 -15.29
CA THR A 86 -30.52 6.73 -16.20
C THR A 86 -29.95 6.83 -17.61
N LEU A 87 -28.74 6.30 -17.85
CA LEU A 87 -28.11 6.34 -19.16
C LEU A 87 -28.68 5.27 -20.10
N HIS A 88 -28.86 5.66 -21.36
CA HIS A 88 -29.13 4.73 -22.44
C HIS A 88 -27.86 3.96 -22.85
N ILE A 89 -28.04 2.80 -23.50
CA ILE A 89 -26.97 1.88 -23.89
C ILE A 89 -25.93 2.48 -24.86
N ASP A 90 -26.34 3.48 -25.63
CA ASP A 90 -25.54 4.21 -26.60
C ASP A 90 -24.85 5.45 -25.99
N GLN A 91 -25.15 5.79 -24.73
CA GLN A 91 -24.51 6.88 -24.01
C GLN A 91 -23.24 6.40 -23.32
N ILE A 92 -22.17 7.17 -23.49
CA ILE A 92 -20.84 6.86 -22.95
C ILE A 92 -20.55 7.78 -21.77
N LEU A 93 -20.02 7.21 -20.69
CA LEU A 93 -19.56 7.91 -19.49
C LEU A 93 -18.11 7.53 -19.18
N ASN A 94 -17.29 8.50 -18.77
CA ASN A 94 -15.88 8.28 -18.42
C ASN A 94 -15.65 7.61 -17.05
N HIS A 95 -16.67 7.02 -16.44
CA HIS A 95 -16.61 6.36 -15.13
C HIS A 95 -17.28 5.00 -15.17
N TYR A 96 -16.65 4.01 -14.56
CA TYR A 96 -17.30 2.74 -14.22
C TYR A 96 -18.03 2.84 -12.87
N SER A 97 -19.11 2.09 -12.71
CA SER A 97 -19.95 2.13 -11.49
C SER A 97 -19.27 1.58 -10.24
N ARG A 98 -18.42 0.55 -10.37
CA ARG A 98 -17.85 -0.24 -9.25
C ARG A 98 -16.33 -0.22 -9.19
N THR A 99 -15.72 0.96 -9.04
CA THR A 99 -14.24 1.06 -8.94
C THR A 99 -13.67 0.79 -7.53
N GLY A 100 -14.53 0.76 -6.51
CA GLY A 100 -14.11 0.69 -5.10
C GLY A 100 -13.23 -0.53 -4.75
N ALA A 101 -13.37 -1.60 -5.54
CA ALA A 101 -12.57 -2.81 -5.49
C ALA A 101 -11.06 -2.57 -5.57
N PHE A 102 -10.59 -1.62 -6.38
CA PHE A 102 -9.15 -1.37 -6.58
C PHE A 102 -8.75 0.09 -6.36
N THR A 103 -9.71 1.02 -6.30
CA THR A 103 -9.42 2.44 -6.03
C THR A 103 -9.47 2.81 -4.55
N THR A 104 -9.78 1.86 -3.66
CA THR A 104 -9.73 2.04 -2.21
C THR A 104 -8.64 1.16 -1.60
N LYS A 105 -8.11 1.55 -0.43
CA LYS A 105 -7.07 0.77 0.24
C LYS A 105 -7.59 -0.59 0.69
N ILE A 106 -8.76 -0.61 1.33
CA ILE A 106 -9.38 -1.85 1.81
C ILE A 106 -9.79 -2.74 0.63
N GLY A 107 -10.35 -2.17 -0.43
CA GLY A 107 -10.69 -2.92 -1.63
C GLY A 107 -9.46 -3.58 -2.24
N LEU A 108 -8.39 -2.80 -2.47
CA LEU A 108 -7.16 -3.29 -3.08
C LEU A 108 -6.47 -4.34 -2.20
N CYS A 109 -6.42 -4.12 -0.88
CA CYS A 109 -5.91 -5.07 0.11
C CYS A 109 -6.59 -6.44 -0.02
N LEU A 110 -7.93 -6.47 0.00
CA LEU A 110 -8.69 -7.71 -0.05
C LEU A 110 -8.67 -8.35 -1.45
N HIS A 111 -8.63 -7.56 -2.53
CA HIS A 111 -8.50 -8.10 -3.89
C HIS A 111 -7.17 -8.80 -4.11
N LEU A 112 -6.06 -8.21 -3.63
CA LEU A 112 -4.75 -8.82 -3.77
C LEU A 112 -4.58 -10.05 -2.88
N ARG A 113 -5.26 -10.10 -1.72
CA ARG A 113 -5.34 -11.32 -0.89
C ARG A 113 -5.92 -12.51 -1.65
N ASN A 114 -6.94 -12.25 -2.47
CA ASN A 114 -7.61 -13.28 -3.27
C ASN A 114 -6.98 -13.49 -4.65
N LEU A 115 -5.91 -12.77 -5.01
CA LEU A 115 -5.25 -12.90 -6.32
C LEU A 115 -4.88 -14.35 -6.69
N PRO A 116 -4.38 -15.19 -5.76
CA PRO A 116 -4.05 -16.59 -6.07
C PRO A 116 -5.22 -17.42 -6.60
N TRP A 117 -6.47 -17.03 -6.36
CA TRP A 117 -7.65 -17.71 -6.92
C TRP A 117 -7.86 -17.44 -8.41
N TYR A 118 -7.24 -16.38 -8.94
CA TYR A 118 -7.40 -15.96 -10.34
C TYR A 118 -6.14 -16.22 -11.16
N VAL A 119 -4.97 -16.02 -10.58
CA VAL A 119 -3.68 -16.17 -11.25
C VAL A 119 -2.66 -16.75 -10.28
N SER A 120 -1.82 -17.67 -10.75
CA SER A 120 -0.73 -18.28 -9.99
C SER A 120 0.46 -17.32 -9.79
N VAL A 121 0.21 -16.15 -9.22
CA VAL A 121 1.22 -15.14 -8.88
C VAL A 121 1.10 -14.80 -7.40
N ASN A 122 2.23 -14.79 -6.70
CA ASN A 122 2.29 -14.37 -5.31
C ASN A 122 2.14 -12.83 -5.22
N PRO A 123 1.06 -12.29 -4.62
CA PRO A 123 0.86 -10.84 -4.49
C PRO A 123 1.98 -10.17 -3.70
N ASN A 124 2.61 -10.89 -2.76
CA ASN A 124 3.68 -10.34 -1.93
C ASN A 124 4.97 -10.07 -2.73
N SER A 125 5.12 -10.59 -3.95
CA SER A 125 6.28 -10.34 -4.81
C SER A 125 6.31 -8.93 -5.43
N PHE A 126 5.16 -8.26 -5.53
CA PHE A 126 5.07 -6.95 -6.18
C PHE A 126 4.25 -5.92 -5.39
N PHE A 127 3.56 -6.34 -4.32
CA PHE A 127 2.75 -5.46 -3.50
C PHE A 127 3.08 -5.66 -2.01
N PRO A 128 3.49 -4.61 -1.27
CA PRO A 128 3.76 -4.71 0.15
C PRO A 128 2.55 -5.26 0.90
N ARG A 129 2.76 -6.27 1.75
CA ARG A 129 1.66 -6.91 2.46
C ARG A 129 0.91 -5.88 3.30
N CYS A 130 -0.40 -5.99 3.32
CA CYS A 130 -1.26 -5.12 4.12
C CYS A 130 -2.49 -5.87 4.60
N TYR A 131 -3.06 -5.40 5.70
CA TYR A 131 -4.15 -6.06 6.40
C TYR A 131 -5.30 -5.11 6.65
N ALA A 132 -6.53 -5.58 6.46
CA ALA A 132 -7.72 -4.83 6.79
C ALA A 132 -8.08 -5.00 8.28
N ILE A 133 -7.37 -4.31 9.18
CA ILE A 133 -7.49 -4.47 10.64
C ILE A 133 -8.89 -4.24 11.26
N CYS A 134 -9.85 -3.71 10.48
CA CYS A 134 -11.26 -3.63 10.88
C CYS A 134 -12.01 -4.96 10.72
N ILE A 135 -11.39 -5.96 10.10
CA ILE A 135 -11.87 -7.32 9.94
C ILE A 135 -11.07 -8.19 10.92
N GLN A 136 -11.76 -9.01 11.72
CA GLN A 136 -11.13 -9.72 12.83
C GLN A 136 -10.06 -10.72 12.37
N ASP A 137 -10.35 -11.50 11.33
CA ASP A 137 -9.40 -12.49 10.81
C ASP A 137 -8.13 -11.83 10.23
N GLU A 138 -8.29 -10.72 9.50
CA GLU A 138 -7.18 -9.93 8.99
C GLU A 138 -6.36 -9.28 10.12
N LYS A 139 -7.02 -8.89 11.22
CA LYS A 139 -6.34 -8.37 12.41
C LYS A 139 -5.51 -9.45 13.09
N SER A 140 -6.04 -10.66 13.24
CA SER A 140 -5.28 -11.80 13.78
C SER A 140 -4.08 -12.12 12.89
N ALA A 141 -4.28 -12.22 11.57
CA ALA A 141 -3.20 -12.47 10.62
C ALA A 141 -2.12 -11.36 10.64
N PHE A 142 -2.51 -10.11 10.89
CA PHE A 142 -1.57 -9.01 11.11
C PHE A 142 -0.74 -9.21 12.39
N ILE A 143 -1.37 -9.60 13.50
CA ILE A 143 -0.66 -9.82 14.78
C ILE A 143 0.37 -10.94 14.63
N ASP A 144 0.01 -12.04 13.98
CA ASP A 144 0.91 -13.16 13.73
C ASP A 144 2.08 -12.74 12.85
N ASP A 145 1.80 -11.98 11.79
CA ASP A 145 2.84 -11.49 10.88
C ASP A 145 3.75 -10.44 11.54
N PHE A 146 3.21 -9.60 12.42
CA PHE A 146 4.00 -8.69 13.25
C PHE A 146 4.97 -9.46 14.15
N ARG A 147 4.46 -10.46 14.89
CA ARG A 147 5.26 -11.32 15.78
C ARG A 147 6.35 -12.09 15.04
N LYS A 148 6.00 -12.67 13.90
CA LYS A 148 6.95 -13.35 13.00
C LYS A 148 8.00 -12.40 12.44
N THR A 149 7.61 -11.20 12.01
CA THR A 149 8.55 -10.18 11.50
C THR A 149 9.53 -9.75 12.60
N ALA A 150 9.08 -9.62 13.86
CA ALA A 150 9.96 -9.36 14.99
C ALA A 150 10.99 -10.48 15.20
N ALA A 151 10.57 -11.76 15.09
CA ALA A 151 11.50 -12.90 15.10
C ALA A 151 12.54 -12.82 13.97
N PHE A 152 12.12 -12.50 12.75
CA PHE A 152 13.04 -12.31 11.63
C PHE A 152 14.06 -11.19 11.90
N CYS A 153 13.63 -10.11 12.55
CA CYS A 153 14.51 -9.00 12.91
C CYS A 153 15.57 -9.41 13.95
N VAL A 154 15.23 -10.23 14.95
CA VAL A 154 16.21 -10.80 15.89
C VAL A 154 17.24 -11.66 15.16
N ILE A 155 16.79 -12.54 14.25
CA ILE A 155 17.70 -13.37 13.44
C ILE A 155 18.63 -12.50 12.59
N LYS A 156 18.10 -11.48 11.91
CA LYS A 156 18.90 -10.52 11.13
C LYS A 156 19.91 -9.78 12.01
N TRP A 157 19.53 -9.37 13.22
CA TRP A 157 20.41 -8.67 14.14
C TRP A 157 21.63 -9.52 14.51
N VAL A 158 21.43 -10.80 14.88
CA VAL A 158 22.53 -11.72 15.20
C VAL A 158 23.49 -11.90 14.02
N VAL A 159 22.96 -12.06 12.80
CA VAL A 159 23.80 -12.22 11.59
C VAL A 159 24.57 -10.93 11.27
N ASN A 160 23.94 -9.77 11.45
CA ASN A 160 24.54 -8.49 11.12
C ASN A 160 25.68 -8.10 12.08
N LEU A 161 25.66 -8.51 13.35
CA LEU A 161 26.77 -8.31 14.29
C LEU A 161 28.09 -8.85 13.74
N HIS A 162 28.07 -10.09 13.25
CA HIS A 162 29.28 -10.72 12.71
C HIS A 162 29.77 -10.09 11.42
N ILE A 163 28.87 -9.54 10.59
CA ILE A 163 29.27 -8.84 9.36
C ILE A 163 29.96 -7.50 9.71
N SER A 164 29.50 -6.80 10.74
CA SER A 164 30.18 -5.58 11.23
C SER A 164 31.54 -5.87 11.89
N ASP A 165 31.67 -7.00 12.59
CA ASP A 165 32.95 -7.41 13.20
C ASP A 165 33.98 -7.91 12.16
N ASP A 166 33.52 -8.54 11.07
CA ASP A 166 34.39 -9.02 9.98
C ASP A 166 34.85 -7.90 9.01
N TRP A 167 34.11 -6.78 8.96
CA TRP A 167 34.54 -5.57 8.23
C TRP A 167 35.48 -4.70 9.07
N SER A 168 35.19 -4.51 10.36
CA SER A 168 36.04 -3.72 11.26
C SER A 168 37.42 -4.35 11.54
N SER A 169 37.57 -5.64 11.28
CA SER A 169 38.87 -6.35 11.31
C SER A 169 39.68 -6.26 10.01
N LYS A 170 39.13 -5.66 8.93
CA LYS A 170 39.81 -5.47 7.64
C LYS A 170 40.21 -4.02 7.31
N GLU A 171 39.79 -3.04 8.10
CA GLU A 171 40.27 -1.64 7.98
C GLU A 171 41.13 -1.27 9.19
N ASN A 172 42.41 -1.68 9.14
CA ASN A 172 43.49 -1.08 9.92
C ASN A 172 44.64 -0.67 8.99
N SER A 173 44.35 0.32 8.14
CA SER A 173 45.28 1.34 7.62
C SER A 173 44.34 2.39 7.02
N ASP A 174 44.01 3.48 7.69
CA ASP A 174 44.93 4.54 8.05
C ASP A 174 44.41 5.35 9.24
N LYS A 175 45.34 5.86 10.04
CA LYS A 175 45.07 6.78 11.14
C LYS A 175 44.75 8.16 10.58
N GLU A 176 43.77 8.83 11.20
CA GLU A 176 43.83 10.19 11.77
C GLU A 176 42.46 10.87 11.65
N ASP A 177 41.70 10.86 12.74
CA ASP A 177 41.05 12.07 13.27
C ASP A 177 40.53 11.77 14.68
N ALA A 178 41.36 12.13 15.67
CA ALA A 178 41.03 12.03 17.08
C ALA A 178 40.01 13.12 17.45
N ILE A 179 38.71 12.81 17.35
CA ILE A 179 37.68 13.58 18.05
C ILE A 179 37.68 13.11 19.51
N GLN A 180 38.23 13.97 20.38
CA GLN A 180 38.14 13.80 21.84
C GLN A 180 36.67 13.90 22.27
N ILE A 181 36.03 12.74 22.52
CA ILE A 181 34.73 12.70 23.20
C ILE A 181 35.02 12.58 24.71
N LYS A 182 34.93 13.72 25.40
CA LYS A 182 34.86 13.78 26.86
C LYS A 182 33.43 13.45 27.33
N ASP A 183 33.36 12.57 28.32
CA ASP A 183 32.24 12.35 29.25
C ASP A 183 30.87 12.02 28.64
N TYR A 184 30.70 10.77 28.21
CA TYR A 184 29.38 10.14 28.20
C TYR A 184 29.36 9.09 29.32
N GLU A 185 28.49 9.28 30.31
CA GLU A 185 28.18 8.27 31.32
C GLU A 185 27.99 6.92 30.63
N ILE A 186 28.77 5.91 31.03
CA ILE A 186 28.61 4.54 30.55
C ILE A 186 27.25 4.05 31.04
N LYS A 187 26.19 4.32 30.26
CA LYS A 187 24.89 3.67 30.45
C LYS A 187 25.17 2.19 30.34
N LYS A 188 24.98 1.48 31.45
CA LYS A 188 25.10 0.03 31.52
C LYS A 188 24.17 -0.54 30.44
N VAL A 189 24.75 -1.06 29.36
CA VAL A 189 23.99 -1.63 28.25
C VAL A 189 23.14 -2.75 28.80
N LYS A 190 21.84 -2.75 28.48
CA LYS A 190 20.94 -3.81 28.92
C LYS A 190 21.34 -5.09 28.22
N GLU A 191 21.64 -6.11 29.00
CA GLU A 191 21.95 -7.45 28.52
C GLU A 191 20.67 -8.31 28.50
N LEU A 192 20.42 -8.95 27.36
CA LEU A 192 19.28 -9.84 27.13
C LEU A 192 19.75 -11.30 27.04
N PRO A 193 18.93 -12.25 27.52
CA PRO A 193 19.27 -13.67 27.49
C PRO A 193 19.26 -14.24 26.06
N GLY A 194 20.12 -15.23 25.80
CA GLY A 194 20.15 -16.01 24.56
C GLY A 194 18.84 -16.73 24.22
N GLU A 195 17.99 -16.95 25.24
CA GLU A 195 16.60 -17.41 25.11
C GLU A 195 15.80 -16.59 24.07
N LEU A 196 16.10 -15.30 23.90
CA LEU A 196 15.48 -14.48 22.86
C LEU A 196 15.74 -15.02 21.45
N VAL A 197 16.99 -15.44 21.18
CA VAL A 197 17.39 -16.02 19.89
C VAL A 197 16.77 -17.40 19.72
N GLU A 198 16.68 -18.19 20.78
CA GLU A 198 16.05 -19.51 20.77
C GLU A 198 14.56 -19.42 20.45
N MET A 199 13.83 -18.48 21.08
CA MET A 199 12.44 -18.18 20.75
C MET A 199 12.29 -17.73 19.29
N ALA A 200 13.14 -16.81 18.81
CA ALA A 200 13.11 -16.37 17.41
C ALA A 200 13.36 -17.54 16.44
N CYS A 201 14.33 -18.40 16.75
CA CYS A 201 14.62 -19.59 15.97
C CYS A 201 13.44 -20.56 15.93
N LYS A 202 12.78 -20.79 17.07
CA LYS A 202 11.59 -21.64 17.17
C LYS A 202 10.47 -21.12 16.26
N VAL A 203 10.17 -19.82 16.36
CA VAL A 203 9.17 -19.15 15.51
C VAL A 203 9.49 -19.31 14.02
N CYS A 204 10.76 -19.12 13.63
CA CYS A 204 11.15 -19.27 12.22
C CYS A 204 11.03 -20.71 11.72
N LYS A 205 11.41 -21.70 12.55
CA LYS A 205 11.31 -23.12 12.18
C LYS A 205 9.87 -23.56 11.99
N THR A 206 8.99 -23.24 12.94
CA THR A 206 7.55 -23.52 12.81
C THR A 206 6.95 -22.87 11.57
N TYR A 207 7.38 -21.65 11.23
CA TYR A 207 6.94 -21.01 9.98
C TYR A 207 7.36 -21.77 8.72
N PHE A 208 8.56 -22.37 8.70
CA PHE A 208 9.00 -23.17 7.56
C PHE A 208 8.21 -24.47 7.44
N GLU A 209 7.96 -25.16 8.56
CA GLU A 209 7.14 -26.38 8.62
C GLU A 209 5.73 -26.13 8.05
N GLN A 210 5.09 -25.01 8.46
CA GLN A 210 3.78 -24.58 7.93
C GLN A 210 3.82 -24.22 6.43
N PHE A 211 4.92 -23.64 5.98
CA PHE A 211 5.07 -23.25 4.57
C PHE A 211 5.28 -24.46 3.66
N GLU A 212 6.01 -25.47 4.13
CA GLU A 212 6.26 -26.73 3.42
C GLU A 212 5.09 -27.72 3.56
N HIS A 213 4.01 -27.32 4.26
CA HIS A 213 2.84 -28.15 4.57
C HIS A 213 3.18 -29.42 5.34
N GLU A 214 4.26 -29.39 6.13
CA GLU A 214 4.74 -30.51 6.95
C GLU A 214 3.98 -30.64 8.27
N ASP A 215 3.07 -29.70 8.56
CA ASP A 215 2.22 -29.66 9.76
C ASP A 215 0.91 -30.43 9.63
N ILE A 216 0.45 -30.73 8.40
CA ILE A 216 -0.87 -31.31 8.09
C ILE A 216 -1.14 -32.64 8.82
N ASP A 217 -0.12 -33.48 9.01
CA ASP A 217 -0.28 -34.83 9.59
C ASP A 217 -0.05 -34.85 11.11
N THR A 218 0.10 -33.70 11.75
CA THR A 218 0.40 -33.62 13.18
C THR A 218 -0.84 -33.20 14.00
N GLU A 219 -1.15 -33.92 15.09
CA GLU A 219 -2.25 -33.58 16.02
C GLU A 219 -2.05 -32.22 16.76
N THR A 220 -1.02 -31.46 16.37
CA THR A 220 -0.53 -30.22 16.98
C THR A 220 -1.08 -28.92 16.38
N ASP A 221 -2.03 -28.99 15.44
CA ASP A 221 -2.63 -27.81 14.78
C ASP A 221 -3.16 -26.72 15.74
N ASN A 222 -3.43 -27.06 17.01
CA ASN A 222 -3.92 -26.11 18.01
C ASN A 222 -2.88 -25.66 19.04
N VAL A 223 -1.63 -26.11 18.97
CA VAL A 223 -0.60 -25.70 19.94
C VAL A 223 0.13 -24.46 19.41
N PRO A 224 -0.03 -23.29 20.05
CA PRO A 224 0.66 -22.09 19.61
C PRO A 224 2.17 -22.24 19.78
N VAL A 225 2.95 -21.74 18.82
CA VAL A 225 4.43 -21.82 18.84
C VAL A 225 5.02 -21.25 20.13
N LEU A 226 4.40 -20.20 20.65
CA LEU A 226 4.67 -19.58 21.95
C LEU A 226 3.33 -19.24 22.59
N SER A 227 3.25 -19.37 23.91
CA SER A 227 2.13 -18.86 24.70
C SER A 227 2.04 -17.34 24.64
N GLU A 228 0.88 -16.77 24.95
CA GLU A 228 0.70 -15.31 25.00
C GLU A 228 1.68 -14.62 25.98
N THR A 229 2.00 -15.27 27.09
CA THR A 229 3.00 -14.77 28.05
C THR A 229 4.41 -14.75 27.48
N GLU A 230 4.79 -15.79 26.73
CA GLU A 230 6.08 -15.86 26.04
C GLU A 230 6.14 -14.82 24.92
N TRP A 231 5.05 -14.62 24.18
CA TRP A 231 4.98 -13.58 23.15
C TRP A 231 5.17 -12.18 23.72
N ASN A 232 4.52 -11.87 24.85
CA ASN A 232 4.69 -10.57 25.49
C ASN A 232 6.15 -10.36 25.92
N LYS A 233 6.76 -11.37 26.56
CA LYS A 233 8.19 -11.34 26.93
C LYS A 233 9.11 -11.19 25.69
N PHE A 234 8.81 -11.92 24.62
CA PHE A 234 9.56 -11.89 23.37
C PHE A 234 9.54 -10.49 22.74
N VAL A 235 8.33 -9.92 22.59
CA VAL A 235 8.13 -8.59 22.00
C VAL A 235 8.83 -7.53 22.85
N ASP A 236 8.75 -7.63 24.17
CA ASP A 236 9.43 -6.72 25.09
C ASP A 236 10.95 -6.72 24.91
N HIS A 237 11.54 -7.90 24.83
CA HIS A 237 12.97 -8.05 24.59
C HIS A 237 13.38 -7.61 23.18
N TYR A 238 12.55 -7.89 22.16
CA TYR A 238 12.74 -7.40 20.80
C TYR A 238 12.80 -5.87 20.77
N TYR A 239 11.90 -5.17 21.46
CA TYR A 239 11.95 -3.70 21.51
C TYR A 239 13.22 -3.19 22.16
N SER A 240 13.61 -3.77 23.29
CA SER A 240 14.87 -3.40 23.94
C SER A 240 16.09 -3.62 23.04
N LEU A 241 16.12 -4.72 22.28
CA LEU A 241 17.20 -5.04 21.35
C LEU A 241 17.28 -4.05 20.20
N ILE A 242 16.18 -3.87 19.47
CA ILE A 242 16.18 -3.16 18.18
C ILE A 242 16.05 -1.65 18.36
N HIS A 243 15.33 -1.18 19.38
CA HIS A 243 14.99 0.24 19.54
C HIS A 243 15.71 0.92 20.71
N GLU A 244 16.14 0.16 21.72
CA GLU A 244 16.78 0.72 22.94
C GLU A 244 18.28 0.43 23.03
N GLY A 245 18.85 -0.32 22.08
CA GLY A 245 20.29 -0.63 22.02
C GLY A 245 20.75 -1.68 23.04
N ALA A 246 19.85 -2.55 23.50
CA ALA A 246 20.23 -3.72 24.30
C ALA A 246 21.06 -4.70 23.45
N VAL A 247 21.81 -5.58 24.12
CA VAL A 247 22.63 -6.62 23.46
C VAL A 247 22.29 -8.00 24.00
N ILE A 248 22.50 -9.04 23.20
CA ILE A 248 22.27 -10.44 23.61
C ILE A 248 23.60 -11.05 24.07
N CYS A 249 23.61 -11.64 25.27
CA CYS A 249 24.79 -12.36 25.77
C CYS A 249 25.08 -13.57 24.88
N ASN A 250 26.35 -13.79 24.51
CA ASN A 250 26.81 -14.93 23.69
C ASN A 250 26.09 -15.05 22.34
N ALA A 251 25.67 -13.93 21.73
CA ALA A 251 25.01 -13.91 20.42
C ALA A 251 25.82 -14.66 19.34
N GLU A 252 27.14 -14.63 19.44
CA GLU A 252 28.05 -15.27 18.48
C GLU A 252 27.84 -16.78 18.36
N SER A 253 27.49 -17.43 19.46
CA SER A 253 27.25 -18.88 19.47
C SER A 253 26.06 -19.30 18.59
N TYR A 254 25.16 -18.35 18.27
CA TYR A 254 23.97 -18.59 17.44
C TYR A 254 24.19 -18.22 15.96
N PHE A 255 25.34 -17.68 15.57
CA PHE A 255 25.56 -17.12 14.23
C PHE A 255 25.23 -18.10 13.10
N THR A 256 25.84 -19.28 13.11
CA THR A 256 25.65 -20.30 12.06
C THR A 256 24.18 -20.70 11.92
N GLN A 257 23.49 -20.88 13.05
CA GLN A 257 22.07 -21.21 13.06
C GLN A 257 21.22 -20.09 12.48
N CYS A 258 21.44 -18.84 12.92
CA CYS A 258 20.73 -17.67 12.43
C CYS A 258 21.00 -17.39 10.95
N GLN A 259 22.23 -17.62 10.47
CA GLN A 259 22.60 -17.45 9.06
C GLN A 259 21.83 -18.43 8.17
N ASN A 260 21.74 -19.70 8.57
CA ASN A 260 20.97 -20.72 7.83
C ASN A 260 19.48 -20.38 7.79
N ILE A 261 18.91 -19.94 8.92
CA ILE A 261 17.51 -19.50 8.99
C ILE A 261 17.30 -18.27 8.08
N LEU A 262 18.18 -17.28 8.13
CA LEU A 262 18.07 -16.07 7.31
C LEU A 262 18.12 -16.40 5.80
N HIS A 263 18.96 -17.35 5.40
CA HIS A 263 18.99 -17.83 4.01
C HIS A 263 17.65 -18.42 3.58
N LYS A 264 17.05 -19.29 4.40
CA LYS A 264 15.70 -19.82 4.13
C LYS A 264 14.64 -18.70 4.05
N ILE A 265 14.66 -17.73 4.97
CA ILE A 265 13.70 -16.61 4.93
C ILE A 265 13.82 -15.83 3.60
N ARG A 266 15.03 -15.60 3.10
CA ARG A 266 15.25 -14.89 1.83
C ARG A 266 14.66 -15.63 0.63
N LEU A 267 14.64 -16.96 0.65
CA LEU A 267 14.04 -17.77 -0.41
C LEU A 267 12.51 -17.77 -0.36
N LEU A 268 11.92 -17.74 0.84
CA LEU A 268 10.48 -17.94 1.05
C LEU A 268 9.67 -16.63 1.14
N ASN A 269 10.29 -15.55 1.63
CA ASN A 269 9.61 -14.26 1.84
C ASN A 269 10.12 -13.19 0.84
N PRO A 270 9.35 -12.89 -0.23
CA PRO A 270 9.73 -11.87 -1.22
C PRO A 270 9.91 -10.46 -0.64
N GLN A 271 9.37 -10.18 0.54
CA GLN A 271 9.42 -8.86 1.18
C GLN A 271 10.52 -8.73 2.23
N GLN A 272 11.34 -9.76 2.43
CA GLN A 272 12.32 -9.79 3.52
C GLN A 272 13.31 -8.61 3.51
N GLU A 273 13.64 -8.09 2.33
CA GLU A 273 14.54 -6.94 2.20
C GLU A 273 13.84 -5.63 2.59
N ILE A 274 12.62 -5.41 2.09
CA ILE A 274 11.87 -4.17 2.35
C ILE A 274 11.33 -4.06 3.79
N ASP A 275 11.26 -5.19 4.50
CA ASP A 275 10.88 -5.24 5.92
C ASP A 275 11.90 -4.55 6.84
N GLY A 276 13.16 -4.49 6.41
CA GLY A 276 14.25 -3.94 7.22
C GLY A 276 14.44 -4.69 8.55
N LEU A 277 14.77 -3.94 9.61
CA LEU A 277 15.08 -4.45 10.96
C LEU A 277 14.13 -3.97 12.04
N HIS A 278 13.24 -3.02 11.74
CA HIS A 278 12.51 -2.25 12.75
C HIS A 278 11.01 -2.58 12.80
N ASN A 279 10.53 -3.52 11.98
CA ASN A 279 9.13 -3.96 11.95
C ASN A 279 8.12 -2.79 11.92
N ILE A 280 8.36 -1.82 11.02
CA ILE A 280 7.57 -0.58 10.94
C ILE A 280 6.32 -0.82 10.09
N TRP A 281 5.16 -0.41 10.59
CA TRP A 281 3.88 -0.54 9.90
C TRP A 281 3.23 0.82 9.61
N ILE A 282 2.52 0.89 8.49
CA ILE A 282 1.84 2.11 8.07
C ILE A 282 0.34 1.95 8.25
N ILE A 283 -0.22 2.59 9.27
CA ILE A 283 -1.66 2.57 9.50
C ILE A 283 -2.33 3.69 8.72
N LYS A 284 -3.36 3.32 7.95
CA LYS A 284 -4.07 4.22 7.04
C LYS A 284 -5.56 4.21 7.34
N PRO A 285 -6.16 5.37 7.61
CA PRO A 285 -7.63 5.45 7.62
C PRO A 285 -8.19 5.16 6.22
N GLY A 286 -9.29 4.40 6.17
CA GLY A 286 -9.92 3.97 4.91
C GLY A 286 -10.32 5.15 4.02
N ALA A 287 -10.91 6.19 4.60
CA ALA A 287 -11.51 7.32 3.88
C ALA A 287 -10.55 8.48 3.53
N LYS A 288 -9.29 8.49 4.00
CA LYS A 288 -8.33 9.58 3.67
C LYS A 288 -7.28 9.09 2.68
N SER A 289 -7.30 9.62 1.46
CA SER A 289 -6.24 9.43 0.45
C SER A 289 -5.38 10.70 0.33
N ARG A 290 -4.32 10.68 -0.48
CA ARG A 290 -3.35 11.79 -0.70
C ARG A 290 -2.36 12.07 0.45
N GLY A 291 -2.06 11.06 1.28
CA GLY A 291 -1.05 11.20 2.33
C GLY A 291 -1.46 12.10 3.51
N ARG A 292 -2.71 12.55 3.58
CA ARG A 292 -3.25 13.31 4.71
C ARG A 292 -3.59 12.36 5.84
N GLY A 293 -3.03 12.60 7.03
CA GLY A 293 -3.26 11.77 8.22
C GLY A 293 -2.61 10.38 8.14
N ARG A 294 -1.43 10.25 7.50
CA ARG A 294 -0.59 9.06 7.73
C ARG A 294 -0.19 9.09 9.20
N ILE A 295 -0.57 8.06 9.95
CA ILE A 295 0.08 7.79 11.22
C ILE A 295 1.08 6.68 10.89
N MET A 296 2.36 7.03 10.92
CA MET A 296 3.39 6.00 10.97
C MET A 296 3.32 5.47 12.40
N LEU A 297 2.70 4.32 12.57
CA LEU A 297 2.77 3.60 13.82
C LEU A 297 3.98 2.69 13.67
N VAL A 298 5.12 3.17 14.17
CA VAL A 298 5.97 2.25 14.92
C VAL A 298 5.00 1.72 15.96
N PHE A 299 4.60 0.45 15.86
CA PHE A 299 3.98 -0.18 17.03
C PHE A 299 5.04 0.05 18.10
N ASP A 300 4.72 0.95 19.01
CA ASP A 300 5.48 1.17 20.21
C ASP A 300 4.61 0.48 21.23
N LYS A 301 5.21 -0.38 22.03
CA LYS A 301 4.59 -1.24 23.05
C LYS A 301 3.58 -0.50 23.96
N TYR A 302 3.53 0.82 23.88
CA TYR A 302 2.76 1.73 24.72
C TYR A 302 1.57 2.44 24.06
N ARG A 303 1.16 2.15 22.81
CA ARG A 303 -0.08 2.75 22.22
C ARG A 303 -0.89 1.88 21.28
#